data_AF-A0A2W0CDL4-F1
#
_entry.id   AF-A0A2W0CDL4-F1
#
_cell.length_a   1.000
_cell.length_b   1.000
_cell.length_c   1.000
_cell.angle_alpha   90.00
_cell.angle_beta   90.00
_cell.angle_gamma   90.00
#
_symmetry.space_group_name_H-M   'P 1'
#
loop_
_entity.id
_entity.type
_entity.pdbx_description
1 polymer ?
#
loop_
_entity_poly.entity_id
_entity_poly.type
_entity_poly.pdbx_seq_one_letter_code
_entity_poly.pdbx_strand_id
1 'polypeptide(L)'
;MKNNKNDFYMIREVHEKFGSKVSDVPVLLTRDEVSTEHSLILSELSTKMKELSAQGLGGEVLARSAYIIEEIAEFLGAETIEDQVDALGDARYFIGGTSVMNGVDLDPIMKDINESNLGKLWEDGKPRFDETGKWIKPPWWEKEFAPEPKIKKEIERQLKLGASRFN
;
A
#
# COMPACT_ATOMS: atom_id res chain seq x y z
N MET A 1 -21.64 4.40 17.60
CA MET A 1 -20.56 3.60 16.98
C MET A 1 -19.50 4.59 16.54
N LYS A 2 -18.31 4.60 17.15
CA LYS A 2 -17.23 5.49 16.68
C LYS A 2 -16.91 5.06 15.25
N ASN A 3 -16.98 6.00 14.30
CA ASN A 3 -16.62 5.81 12.88
C ASN A 3 -15.24 5.17 12.75
N ASN A 4 -15.17 3.83 12.65
CA ASN A 4 -13.96 3.19 12.15
C ASN A 4 -14.00 3.34 10.63
N LYS A 5 -13.44 4.45 10.14
CA LYS A 5 -13.11 4.60 8.72
C LYS A 5 -12.25 3.39 8.32
N ASN A 6 -12.64 2.68 7.26
CA ASN A 6 -11.76 1.69 6.63
C ASN A 6 -10.60 2.41 5.92
N ASP A 7 -9.63 1.63 5.41
CA ASP A 7 -8.43 2.18 4.75
C ASP A 7 -8.77 3.20 3.66
N PHE A 8 -9.82 2.93 2.86
CA PHE A 8 -10.24 3.83 1.78
C PHE A 8 -10.53 5.24 2.29
N TYR A 9 -11.33 5.39 3.35
CA TYR A 9 -11.66 6.71 3.89
C TYR A 9 -10.51 7.38 4.64
N MET A 10 -9.57 6.61 5.19
CA MET A 10 -8.35 7.14 5.80
C MET A 10 -7.42 7.70 4.72
N ILE A 11 -7.14 6.91 3.68
CA ILE A 11 -6.29 7.29 2.55
C ILE A 11 -6.91 8.44 1.76
N ARG A 12 -8.23 8.45 1.58
CA ARG A 12 -8.95 9.56 0.95
C ARG A 12 -8.73 10.88 1.68
N GLU A 13 -8.79 10.89 3.02
CA GLU A 13 -8.54 12.11 3.81
C GLU A 13 -7.12 12.64 3.58
N VAL A 14 -6.14 11.75 3.48
CA VAL A 14 -4.76 12.15 3.11
C VAL A 14 -4.75 12.74 1.71
N HIS A 15 -5.37 12.11 0.72
CA HIS A 15 -5.41 12.67 -0.64
C HIS A 15 -6.05 14.07 -0.68
N GLU A 16 -7.17 14.26 0.02
CA GLU A 16 -7.89 15.54 0.10
C GLU A 16 -7.00 16.64 0.70
N LYS A 17 -6.32 16.37 1.82
CA LYS A 17 -5.44 17.37 2.48
C LYS A 17 -4.16 17.64 1.71
N PHE A 18 -3.69 16.68 0.93
CA PHE A 18 -2.46 16.78 0.17
C PHE A 18 -2.66 17.25 -1.27
N GLY A 19 -3.91 17.57 -1.66
CA GLY A 19 -4.24 18.07 -3.00
C GLY A 19 -4.03 17.02 -4.11
N SER A 20 -4.05 15.73 -3.75
CA SER A 20 -3.96 14.63 -4.71
C SER A 20 -5.32 14.39 -5.38
N LYS A 21 -5.34 13.67 -6.52
CA LYS A 21 -6.60 13.31 -7.20
C LYS A 21 -7.51 12.52 -6.25
N VAL A 22 -8.76 12.95 -6.18
CA VAL A 22 -9.87 12.31 -5.45
C VAL A 22 -11.08 12.33 -6.37
N SER A 23 -11.76 11.20 -6.50
CA SER A 23 -12.98 11.07 -7.30
C SER A 23 -14.16 10.77 -6.38
N ASP A 24 -15.32 11.36 -6.64
CA ASP A 24 -16.56 11.10 -5.89
C ASP A 24 -17.37 9.94 -6.46
N VAL A 25 -17.02 9.50 -7.66
CA VAL A 25 -17.59 8.36 -8.37
C VAL A 25 -16.46 7.52 -8.97
N PRO A 26 -16.69 6.24 -9.31
CA PRO A 26 -15.72 5.45 -10.07
C PRO A 26 -15.33 6.15 -11.37
N VAL A 27 -14.03 6.22 -11.65
CA VAL A 27 -13.46 6.89 -12.82
C VAL A 27 -12.35 6.01 -13.37
N LEU A 28 -12.36 5.80 -14.69
CA LEU A 28 -11.26 5.16 -15.39
C LEU A 28 -10.01 6.03 -15.26
N LEU A 29 -8.95 5.47 -14.69
CA LEU A 29 -7.64 6.11 -14.73
C LEU A 29 -7.06 5.95 -16.13
N THR A 30 -6.51 7.03 -16.68
CA THR A 30 -5.98 7.02 -18.05
C THR A 30 -4.68 6.23 -18.12
N ARG A 31 -4.50 5.44 -19.16
CA ARG A 31 -3.22 4.85 -19.56
C ARG A 31 -2.83 5.29 -20.97
N ASP A 32 -1.55 5.17 -21.28
CA ASP A 32 -0.98 5.37 -22.61
C ASP A 32 -0.11 4.16 -23.02
N GLU A 33 0.56 4.27 -24.17
CA GLU A 33 1.46 3.23 -24.67
C GLU A 33 2.59 2.94 -23.68
N VAL A 34 3.12 3.94 -22.97
CA VAL A 34 4.20 3.78 -21.98
C VAL A 34 3.73 2.89 -20.82
N SER A 35 2.52 3.10 -20.30
CA SER A 35 1.93 2.22 -19.28
C SER A 35 1.85 0.77 -19.77
N THR A 36 1.48 0.59 -21.03
CA THR A 36 1.35 -0.74 -21.67
C THR A 36 2.70 -1.45 -21.80
N GLU A 37 3.73 -0.72 -22.23
CA GLU A 37 5.09 -1.25 -22.31
C GLU A 37 5.57 -1.73 -20.93
N HIS A 38 5.29 -0.96 -19.88
CA HIS A 38 5.67 -1.32 -18.51
C HIS A 38 4.84 -2.49 -17.93
N SER A 39 3.58 -2.63 -18.34
CA SER A 39 2.77 -3.82 -18.05
C SER A 39 3.48 -5.09 -18.54
N LEU A 40 3.96 -5.09 -19.79
CA LEU A 40 4.67 -6.23 -20.37
C LEU A 40 5.97 -6.55 -19.63
N ILE A 41 6.75 -5.51 -19.27
CA ILE A 41 8.00 -5.68 -18.52
C ILE A 41 7.74 -6.30 -17.14
N LEU A 42 6.74 -5.82 -16.41
CA LEU A 42 6.41 -6.37 -15.10
C LEU A 42 5.84 -7.79 -15.20
N SER A 43 5.09 -8.10 -16.27
CA SER A 43 4.59 -9.45 -16.54
C SER A 43 5.73 -10.45 -16.81
N GLU A 44 6.75 -10.05 -17.59
CA GLU A 44 7.95 -10.88 -17.80
C GLU A 44 8.71 -11.08 -16.48
N LEU A 45 8.88 -10.02 -15.69
CA LEU A 45 9.55 -10.09 -14.40
C LEU A 45 8.82 -11.01 -13.42
N SER A 46 7.50 -10.88 -13.28
CA SER A 46 6.69 -11.72 -12.38
C SER A 46 6.78 -13.19 -12.79
N THR A 47 6.71 -13.49 -14.10
CA THR A 47 6.86 -14.84 -14.65
C THR A 47 8.22 -15.43 -14.25
N LYS A 48 9.31 -14.69 -14.49
CA LYS A 48 10.65 -15.15 -14.12
C LYS A 48 10.81 -15.36 -12.61
N MET A 49 10.21 -14.51 -11.78
CA MET A 49 10.23 -14.68 -10.33
C MET A 49 9.47 -15.93 -9.89
N LYS A 50 8.32 -16.24 -10.52
CA LYS A 50 7.57 -17.47 -10.27
C LYS A 50 8.35 -18.71 -10.68
N GLU A 51 9.03 -18.69 -11.82
CA GLU A 51 9.90 -19.79 -12.28
C GLU A 51 11.05 -20.06 -11.31
N LEU A 52 11.72 -19.01 -10.83
CA LEU A 52 12.78 -19.13 -9.82
C LEU A 52 12.22 -19.66 -8.49
N SER A 53 11.05 -19.18 -8.08
CA SER A 53 10.37 -19.67 -6.88
C SER A 53 10.00 -21.15 -7.00
N ALA A 54 9.53 -21.60 -8.16
CA ALA A 54 9.23 -23.01 -8.43
C ALA A 54 10.48 -23.91 -8.37
N GLN A 55 11.66 -23.35 -8.58
CA GLN A 55 12.96 -24.01 -8.39
C GLN A 55 13.46 -23.99 -6.93
N GLY A 56 12.67 -23.42 -6.00
CA GLY A 56 13.02 -23.28 -4.59
C GLY A 56 13.95 -22.11 -4.27
N LEU A 57 14.12 -21.17 -5.21
CA LEU A 57 14.98 -19.99 -5.03
C LEU A 57 14.18 -18.78 -4.51
N GLY A 58 14.85 -17.91 -3.75
CA GLY A 58 14.28 -16.62 -3.29
C GLY A 58 13.27 -16.69 -2.14
N GLY A 59 12.85 -17.88 -1.74
CA GLY A 59 11.95 -18.08 -0.59
C GLY A 59 10.55 -17.48 -0.77
N GLU A 60 9.80 -17.40 0.32
CA GLU A 60 8.40 -16.91 0.31
C GLU A 60 8.31 -15.45 -0.14
N VAL A 61 9.27 -14.61 0.21
CA VAL A 61 9.25 -13.19 -0.16
C VAL A 61 9.29 -13.01 -1.68
N LEU A 62 10.16 -13.75 -2.39
CA LEU A 62 10.20 -13.70 -3.86
C LEU A 62 8.87 -14.18 -4.45
N ALA A 63 8.36 -15.32 -3.95
CA ALA A 63 7.11 -15.91 -4.42
C ALA A 63 5.93 -14.94 -4.26
N ARG A 64 5.79 -14.33 -3.08
CA ARG A 64 4.70 -13.38 -2.78
C ARG A 64 4.84 -12.08 -3.54
N SER A 65 6.06 -11.59 -3.71
CA SER A 65 6.32 -10.40 -4.53
C SER A 65 5.96 -10.62 -5.99
N ALA A 66 6.18 -11.83 -6.52
CA ALA A 66 5.86 -12.16 -7.90
C ALA A 66 4.35 -12.03 -8.21
N TYR A 67 3.49 -12.52 -7.32
CA TYR A 67 2.04 -12.34 -7.46
C TYR A 67 1.64 -10.87 -7.38
N ILE A 68 2.16 -10.12 -6.39
CA ILE A 68 1.85 -8.68 -6.28
C ILE A 68 2.29 -7.91 -7.53
N ILE A 69 3.46 -8.21 -8.09
CA ILE A 69 3.97 -7.57 -9.32
C ILE A 69 3.10 -7.90 -10.54
N GLU A 70 2.57 -9.12 -10.63
CA GLU A 70 1.63 -9.50 -11.68
C GLU A 70 0.38 -8.62 -11.63
N GLU A 71 -0.23 -8.42 -10.46
CA GLU A 71 -1.42 -7.57 -10.35
C GLU A 71 -1.14 -6.10 -10.70
N ILE A 72 0.06 -5.60 -10.39
CA ILE A 72 0.48 -4.26 -10.83
C ILE A 72 0.68 -4.23 -12.35
N ALA A 73 1.19 -5.29 -12.96
CA ALA A 73 1.30 -5.41 -14.41
C ALA A 73 -0.07 -5.37 -15.07
N GLU A 74 -1.06 -6.09 -14.54
CA GLU A 74 -2.44 -6.07 -15.03
C GLU A 74 -3.08 -4.69 -14.90
N PHE A 75 -2.90 -4.02 -13.76
CA PHE A 75 -3.39 -2.65 -13.58
C PHE A 75 -2.80 -1.65 -14.60
N LEU A 76 -1.52 -1.79 -14.95
CA LEU A 76 -0.89 -0.96 -15.99
C LEU A 76 -1.44 -1.22 -17.40
N GLY A 77 -1.94 -2.43 -17.66
CA GLY A 77 -2.53 -2.84 -18.94
C GLY A 77 -4.04 -2.63 -19.03
N ALA A 78 -4.72 -2.42 -17.90
CA ALA A 78 -6.17 -2.34 -17.79
C ALA A 78 -6.81 -1.27 -18.68
N GLU A 79 -7.87 -1.64 -19.40
CA GLU A 79 -8.55 -0.75 -20.38
C GLU A 79 -9.89 -0.21 -19.86
N THR A 80 -10.48 -0.90 -18.88
CA THR A 80 -11.78 -0.56 -18.30
C THR A 80 -11.69 -0.28 -16.79
N ILE A 81 -12.77 0.26 -16.22
CA ILE A 81 -12.84 0.50 -14.76
C ILE A 81 -12.85 -0.84 -14.04
N GLU A 82 -13.56 -1.81 -14.59
CA GLU A 82 -13.66 -3.18 -14.10
C GLU A 82 -12.29 -3.82 -14.02
N ASP A 83 -11.50 -3.78 -15.10
CA ASP A 83 -10.13 -4.32 -15.13
C ASP A 83 -9.23 -3.65 -14.08
N GLN A 84 -9.33 -2.32 -13.94
CA GLN A 84 -8.54 -1.59 -12.94
C GLN A 84 -8.91 -1.97 -11.51
N VAL A 85 -10.20 -2.15 -11.25
CA VAL A 85 -10.70 -2.51 -9.92
C VAL A 85 -10.35 -3.96 -9.58
N ASP A 86 -10.41 -4.87 -10.55
CA ASP A 86 -10.04 -6.27 -10.40
C ASP A 86 -8.56 -6.41 -10.00
N ALA A 87 -7.66 -5.83 -10.80
CA ALA A 87 -6.22 -5.84 -10.52
C ALA A 87 -5.86 -5.18 -9.18
N LEU A 88 -6.49 -4.05 -8.82
CA LEU A 88 -6.29 -3.42 -7.50
C LEU A 88 -6.83 -4.28 -6.35
N GLY A 89 -7.94 -4.98 -6.58
CA GLY A 89 -8.53 -5.93 -5.65
C GLY A 89 -7.62 -7.11 -5.37
N ASP A 90 -7.10 -7.72 -6.43
CA ASP A 90 -6.19 -8.87 -6.34
C ASP A 90 -4.84 -8.47 -5.75
N ALA A 91 -4.30 -7.31 -6.10
CA ALA A 91 -3.09 -6.77 -5.46
C ALA A 91 -3.29 -6.65 -3.94
N ARG A 92 -4.44 -6.09 -3.51
CA ARG A 92 -4.80 -5.98 -2.09
C ARG A 92 -4.94 -7.36 -1.45
N TYR A 93 -5.53 -8.32 -2.15
CA TYR A 93 -5.71 -9.68 -1.66
C TYR A 93 -4.37 -10.40 -1.46
N PHE A 94 -3.43 -10.28 -2.40
CA PHE A 94 -2.09 -10.86 -2.26
C PHE A 94 -1.26 -10.18 -1.16
N ILE A 95 -1.39 -8.86 -0.97
CA ILE A 95 -0.77 -8.15 0.16
C ILE A 95 -1.32 -8.68 1.49
N GLY A 96 -2.65 -8.75 1.64
CA GLY A 96 -3.29 -9.29 2.84
C GLY A 96 -2.96 -10.76 3.09
N GLY A 97 -2.94 -11.60 2.06
CA GLY A 97 -2.52 -12.99 2.18
C GLY A 97 -1.06 -13.12 2.64
N THR A 98 -0.19 -12.18 2.26
CA THR A 98 1.20 -12.14 2.73
C THR A 98 1.28 -11.74 4.20
N SER A 99 0.41 -10.85 4.68
CA SER A 99 0.34 -10.50 6.09
C SER A 99 -0.22 -11.64 6.95
N VAL A 100 -1.13 -12.44 6.39
CA VAL A 100 -1.57 -13.70 7.02
C VAL A 100 -0.39 -14.66 7.15
N MET A 101 0.44 -14.83 6.11
CA MET A 101 1.61 -15.71 6.14
C MET A 101 2.64 -15.29 7.19
N ASN A 102 2.96 -13.99 7.30
CA ASN A 102 3.88 -13.50 8.31
C ASN A 102 3.23 -13.27 9.69
N GLY A 103 1.93 -13.55 9.80
CA GLY A 103 1.18 -13.51 11.05
C GLY A 103 1.02 -12.10 11.63
N VAL A 104 0.95 -11.07 10.79
CA VAL A 104 0.76 -9.68 11.21
C VAL A 104 -0.61 -9.17 10.76
N ASP A 105 -1.42 -8.74 11.74
CA ASP A 105 -2.61 -7.94 11.48
C ASP A 105 -2.19 -6.51 11.11
N LEU A 106 -2.47 -6.12 9.87
CA LEU A 106 -2.06 -4.82 9.32
C LEU A 106 -2.99 -3.68 9.72
N ASP A 107 -4.24 -3.94 10.11
CA ASP A 107 -5.23 -2.90 10.41
C ASP A 107 -4.74 -1.86 11.45
N PRO A 108 -4.17 -2.24 12.61
CA PRO A 108 -3.64 -1.27 13.56
C PRO A 108 -2.42 -0.51 12.99
N ILE A 109 -1.57 -1.18 12.20
CA ILE A 109 -0.40 -0.59 11.56
C ILE A 109 -0.82 0.44 10.49
N MET A 110 -1.89 0.16 9.73
CA MET A 110 -2.42 1.08 8.73
C MET A 110 -2.89 2.40 9.35
N LYS A 111 -3.43 2.36 10.58
CA LYS A 111 -3.79 3.57 11.33
C LYS A 111 -2.55 4.39 11.70
N ASP A 112 -1.49 3.74 12.17
CA ASP A 112 -0.22 4.41 12.49
C ASP A 112 0.44 5.03 11.25
N ILE A 113 0.40 4.32 10.11
CA ILE A 113 0.87 4.83 8.81
C ILE A 113 0.02 6.02 8.35
N ASN A 114 -1.29 5.96 8.52
CA ASN A 114 -2.19 7.07 8.19
C ASN A 114 -1.90 8.31 9.05
N GLU A 115 -1.76 8.14 10.37
CA GLU A 115 -1.34 9.23 11.27
C GLU A 115 0.00 9.81 10.88
N SER A 116 0.95 8.95 10.51
CA SER A 116 2.26 9.36 10.03
C SER A 116 2.18 10.21 8.76
N ASN A 117 1.32 9.84 7.82
CA ASN A 117 1.08 10.61 6.60
C ASN A 117 0.44 11.96 6.90
N LEU A 118 -0.61 12.00 7.74
CA LEU A 118 -1.24 13.25 8.16
C LEU A 118 -0.28 14.17 8.94
N GLY A 119 0.66 13.59 9.70
CA GLY A 119 1.69 14.33 10.43
C GLY A 119 2.66 15.11 9.53
N LYS A 120 2.67 14.86 8.21
CA LYS A 120 3.50 15.60 7.25
C LYS A 120 2.90 16.96 6.87
N LEU A 121 1.71 17.28 7.37
CA LEU A 121 1.14 18.63 7.27
C LEU A 121 1.95 19.58 8.16
N TRP A 122 2.19 20.78 7.64
CA TRP A 122 2.88 21.84 8.35
C TRP A 122 1.91 22.60 9.26
N GLU A 123 2.41 23.57 10.05
CA GLU A 123 1.59 24.35 10.99
C GLU A 123 0.38 25.05 10.34
N ASP A 124 0.48 25.37 9.05
CA ASP A 124 -0.61 25.96 8.26
C ASP A 124 -1.63 24.92 7.75
N GLY A 125 -1.47 23.65 8.12
CA GLY A 125 -2.31 22.54 7.69
C GLY A 125 -2.11 22.10 6.25
N LYS A 126 -1.01 22.51 5.59
CA LYS A 126 -0.73 22.20 4.19
C LYS A 126 0.54 21.35 4.03
N PRO A 127 0.63 20.51 3.00
CA PRO A 127 1.87 19.80 2.69
C PRO A 127 2.93 20.74 2.10
N ARG A 128 4.15 20.23 2.01
CA ARG A 128 5.26 20.82 1.24
C ARG A 128 5.87 19.74 0.37
N PHE A 129 6.39 20.13 -0.78
CA PHE A 129 6.94 19.22 -1.78
C PHE A 129 8.33 19.67 -2.21
N ASP A 130 9.21 18.71 -2.49
CA ASP A 130 10.48 18.99 -3.14
C ASP A 130 10.29 19.11 -4.67
N GLU A 131 11.39 19.35 -5.39
CA GLU A 131 11.42 19.49 -6.84
C GLU A 131 10.95 18.25 -7.61
N THR A 132 10.94 17.08 -6.95
CA THR A 132 10.46 15.82 -7.50
C THR A 132 8.97 15.56 -7.20
N GLY A 133 8.34 16.44 -6.42
CA GLY A 133 6.97 16.27 -5.95
C GLY A 133 6.86 15.35 -4.72
N LYS A 134 7.97 15.02 -4.06
CA LYS A 134 7.95 14.20 -2.84
C LYS A 134 7.65 15.06 -1.62
N TRP A 135 6.88 14.50 -0.68
CA TRP A 135 6.47 15.19 0.53
C TRP A 135 7.67 15.53 1.43
N ILE A 136 7.79 16.80 1.79
CA ILE A 136 8.78 17.29 2.75
C ILE A 136 8.20 17.18 4.16
N LYS A 137 8.91 16.44 5.01
CA LYS A 137 8.58 16.25 6.43
C LYS A 137 8.92 17.51 7.23
N PRO A 138 8.04 18.02 8.10
CA PRO A 138 8.40 19.10 9.01
C PRO A 138 9.43 18.65 10.07
N PRO A 139 10.18 19.57 10.72
CA PRO A 139 11.26 19.22 11.63
C PRO A 139 10.86 18.35 12.84
N TRP A 140 9.62 18.46 13.31
CA TRP A 140 9.09 17.67 14.44
C TRP A 140 8.59 16.28 14.03
N TRP A 141 8.43 16.02 12.73
CA TRP A 141 7.78 14.81 12.21
C TRP A 141 8.41 13.52 12.72
N GLU A 142 9.75 13.43 12.69
CA GLU A 142 10.47 12.22 13.08
C GLU A 142 10.21 11.84 14.54
N LYS A 143 10.12 12.85 15.41
CA LYS A 143 9.90 12.64 16.84
C LYS A 143 8.45 12.27 17.15
N GLU A 144 7.49 12.83 16.43
CA GLU A 144 6.07 12.78 16.80
C GLU A 144 5.24 11.81 15.95
N PHE A 145 5.62 11.60 14.69
CA PHE A 145 4.80 10.95 13.67
C PHE A 145 5.55 9.86 12.88
N ALA A 146 6.83 9.60 13.15
CA ALA A 146 7.52 8.45 12.57
C ALA A 146 6.77 7.15 12.91
N PRO A 147 6.42 6.32 11.92
CA PRO A 147 5.60 5.13 12.16
C PRO A 147 6.44 3.97 12.71
N GLU A 148 7.75 3.93 12.48
CA GLU A 148 8.62 2.80 12.79
C GLU A 148 8.59 2.40 14.28
N PRO A 149 8.64 3.33 15.25
CA PRO A 149 8.50 2.98 16.67
C PRO A 149 7.11 2.42 17.01
N LYS A 150 6.05 2.92 16.36
CA LYS A 150 4.67 2.46 16.58
C LYS A 150 4.46 1.07 15.98
N ILE A 151 4.93 0.84 14.76
CA ILE A 151 4.93 -0.47 14.08
C ILE A 151 5.64 -1.51 14.95
N LYS A 152 6.83 -1.20 15.48
CA LYS A 152 7.57 -2.11 16.35
C LYS A 152 6.76 -2.47 17.60
N LYS A 153 6.20 -1.47 18.27
CA LYS A 153 5.36 -1.67 19.47
C LYS A 153 4.13 -2.52 19.16
N GLU A 154 3.51 -2.32 18.00
CA GLU A 154 2.34 -3.09 17.59
C GLU A 154 2.69 -4.54 17.28
N ILE A 155 3.82 -4.80 16.62
CA ILE A 155 4.35 -6.15 16.43
C ILE A 155 4.60 -6.82 17.78
N GLU A 156 5.27 -6.14 18.72
CA GLU A 156 5.50 -6.65 20.08
C GLU A 156 4.19 -6.97 20.81
N ARG A 157 3.15 -6.14 20.64
CA ARG A 157 1.82 -6.39 21.19
C ARG A 157 1.19 -7.64 20.60
N GLN A 158 1.21 -7.81 19.28
CA GLN A 158 0.63 -8.97 18.60
C GLN A 158 1.38 -10.26 18.96
N LEU A 159 2.71 -10.20 19.11
CA LEU A 159 3.53 -11.30 19.60
C LEU A 159 3.15 -11.69 21.03
N LYS A 160 2.98 -10.70 21.93
CA LYS A 160 2.58 -10.94 23.32
C LYS A 160 1.18 -11.58 23.43
N LEU A 161 0.24 -11.17 22.58
CA LEU A 161 -1.09 -11.79 22.54
C LEU A 161 -1.04 -13.19 21.92
N GLY A 162 -0.12 -13.45 20.99
CA GLY A 162 -0.04 -14.71 20.27
C GLY A 162 -1.38 -15.06 19.60
N ALA A 163 -1.75 -16.34 19.63
CA ALA A 163 -3.01 -16.83 19.04
C ALA A 163 -4.27 -16.31 19.75
N SER A 164 -4.18 -15.77 20.98
CA SER A 164 -5.35 -15.29 21.72
C SER A 164 -6.02 -14.08 21.07
N ARG A 165 -5.32 -13.35 20.19
CA ARG A 165 -5.87 -12.19 19.48
C ARG A 165 -6.93 -12.55 18.42
N PHE A 166 -7.12 -13.83 18.12
CA PHE A 166 -8.09 -14.32 17.14
C PHE A 166 -9.38 -14.87 17.79
N ASN A 167 -9.47 -14.86 19.13
CA ASN A 167 -10.58 -15.41 19.90
C ASN A 167 -11.36 -14.30 20.63
#